data_AF-A0A960RAH6-F1
#
_entry.id   AF-A0A960RAH6-F1
#
_cell.length_a   1.000
_cell.length_b   1.000
_cell.length_c   1.000
_cell.angle_alpha   90.00
_cell.angle_beta   90.00
_cell.angle_gamma   90.00
#
_symmetry.space_group_name_H-M   'P 1'
#
loop_
_entity.id
_entity.type
_entity.pdbx_description
1 polymer ?
#
loop_
_entity_poly.entity_id
_entity_poly.type
_entity_poly.pdbx_seq_one_letter_code
_entity_poly.pdbx_strand_id
1 'polypeptide(L)'
;MPSSSSSRLELIGDEHIPASGGMLIIPNRLHFEDLLHLEKRFQGRSLIYLIERGMDYDPLLQAHLEKEDVEAIEFACEDSMLDAFKRQVHHSVEDGAVLMFVPGETLVRSGQNQTIPTRILRFLIDSGAPVLPLFVERPADTCLSIEPIRDVDRIVLSFGKLLEREAVTLANYQERMLLAGEEAFSRRPILKSHLGWALLRGLKKHGVTDKVIDGSDGSELRFDKLLAAAIVLSKQIRKETTQPRVGIILPPGKAGLLANLAVIFAGKVPVNLNFTAGEKAVASCIAQSGIDKFITAD
;
A
#
# COMPACT_ATOMS: atom_id res chain seq x y z
N MET A 1 18.89 22.86 -0.28
CA MET A 1 19.42 21.49 -0.18
C MET A 1 18.79 20.84 1.04
N PRO A 2 17.86 19.89 0.88
CA PRO A 2 17.38 19.11 2.01
C PRO A 2 18.52 18.19 2.42
N SER A 3 18.88 18.27 3.69
CA SER A 3 19.84 17.39 4.37
C SER A 3 19.51 15.93 4.11
N SER A 4 20.52 15.13 3.76
CA SER A 4 20.47 13.68 3.68
C SER A 4 20.15 13.06 5.05
N SER A 5 18.87 13.04 5.40
CA SER A 5 18.33 12.01 6.29
C SER A 5 18.49 10.72 5.51
N SER A 6 19.47 9.87 5.84
CA SER A 6 19.51 8.52 5.28
C SER A 6 18.25 7.84 5.79
N SER A 7 17.26 7.67 4.91
CA SER A 7 16.01 7.01 5.27
C SER A 7 16.34 5.65 5.88
N ARG A 8 15.71 5.31 7.00
CA ARG A 8 15.96 4.01 7.64
C ARG A 8 15.53 2.90 6.66
N LEU A 9 16.41 1.96 6.35
CA LEU A 9 16.08 0.82 5.50
C LEU A 9 15.50 -0.33 6.33
N GLU A 10 14.42 -0.94 5.85
CA GLU A 10 13.87 -2.21 6.34
C GLU A 10 13.81 -3.20 5.18
N LEU A 11 14.39 -4.39 5.39
CA LEU A 11 14.37 -5.49 4.43
C LEU A 11 13.41 -6.58 4.91
N ILE A 12 12.58 -7.06 4.00
CA ILE A 12 11.60 -8.11 4.23
C ILE A 12 11.76 -9.16 3.13
N GLY A 13 11.72 -10.44 3.49
CA GLY A 13 11.87 -11.54 2.52
C GLY A 13 13.27 -11.63 1.93
N ASP A 14 14.30 -11.16 2.63
CA ASP A 14 15.70 -11.22 2.17
C ASP A 14 16.15 -12.66 1.88
N GLU A 15 15.58 -13.62 2.63
CA GLU A 15 15.72 -15.05 2.44
C GLU A 15 15.15 -15.60 1.12
N HIS A 16 14.29 -14.83 0.43
CA HIS A 16 13.77 -15.20 -0.88
C HIS A 16 14.77 -14.92 -2.01
N ILE A 17 15.85 -14.18 -1.74
CA ILE A 17 16.91 -13.89 -2.71
C ILE A 17 17.81 -15.12 -2.85
N PRO A 18 17.91 -15.73 -4.05
CA PRO A 18 18.86 -16.81 -4.28
C PRO A 18 20.31 -16.39 -3.99
N ALA A 19 21.05 -17.25 -3.27
CA ALA A 19 22.47 -17.03 -2.98
C ALA A 19 23.35 -17.00 -4.24
N SER A 20 22.91 -17.65 -5.32
CA SER A 20 23.58 -17.71 -6.62
C SER A 20 22.55 -17.84 -7.75
N GLY A 21 23.00 -17.70 -9.00
CA GLY A 21 22.14 -17.81 -10.20
C GLY A 21 21.43 -16.51 -10.54
N GLY A 22 21.36 -16.18 -11.83
CA GLY A 22 20.80 -14.92 -12.30
C GLY A 22 19.29 -14.82 -12.14
N MET A 23 18.77 -13.60 -12.11
CA MET A 23 17.35 -13.34 -11.94
C MET A 23 16.97 -11.96 -12.48
N LEU A 24 15.70 -11.75 -12.76
CA LEU A 24 15.11 -10.46 -13.07
C LEU A 24 14.32 -9.93 -11.86
N ILE A 25 14.75 -8.81 -11.30
CA ILE A 25 14.02 -8.08 -10.26
C ILE A 25 13.06 -7.11 -10.93
N ILE A 26 11.76 -7.25 -10.63
CA ILE A 26 10.72 -6.35 -11.12
C ILE A 26 10.05 -5.67 -9.91
N PRO A 27 10.40 -4.40 -9.62
CA PRO A 27 9.79 -3.70 -8.50
C PRO A 27 8.39 -3.17 -8.83
N ASN A 28 7.62 -2.66 -7.87
CA ASN A 28 6.40 -1.90 -8.17
C ASN A 28 6.64 -0.44 -8.57
N ARG A 29 7.75 0.11 -8.08
CA ARG A 29 8.29 1.45 -8.27
C ARG A 29 9.76 1.41 -7.87
N LEU A 30 10.55 2.38 -8.32
CA LEU A 30 11.93 2.49 -7.85
C LEU A 30 12.37 3.95 -7.91
N HIS A 31 12.73 4.53 -6.77
CA HIS A 31 13.39 5.83 -6.71
C HIS A 31 14.91 5.65 -6.62
N PHE A 32 15.66 6.72 -6.87
CA PHE A 32 17.13 6.70 -6.83
C PHE A 32 17.69 6.16 -5.50
N GLU A 33 17.15 6.58 -4.35
CA GLU A 33 17.62 6.09 -3.05
C GLU A 33 17.34 4.58 -2.85
N ASP A 34 16.23 4.08 -3.39
CA ASP A 34 15.88 2.65 -3.33
C ASP A 34 16.88 1.83 -4.15
N LEU A 35 17.27 2.34 -5.33
CA LEU A 35 18.28 1.75 -6.21
C LEU A 35 19.63 1.59 -5.49
N LEU A 36 20.12 2.64 -4.82
CA LEU A 36 21.40 2.61 -4.10
C LEU A 36 21.40 1.56 -2.97
N HIS A 37 20.26 1.35 -2.31
CA HIS A 37 20.12 0.29 -1.32
C HIS A 37 20.18 -1.11 -1.95
N LEU A 38 19.57 -1.30 -3.12
CA LEU A 38 19.65 -2.55 -3.87
C LEU A 38 21.07 -2.82 -4.36
N GLU A 39 21.77 -1.84 -4.93
CA GLU A 39 23.18 -1.98 -5.35
C GLU A 39 24.06 -2.46 -4.21
N LYS A 40 23.93 -1.83 -3.03
CA LYS A 40 24.65 -2.25 -1.83
C LYS A 40 24.28 -3.68 -1.43
N ARG A 41 23.01 -4.07 -1.53
CA ARG A 41 22.55 -5.42 -1.17
C ARG A 41 23.07 -6.50 -2.12
N PHE A 42 23.24 -6.17 -3.39
CA PHE A 42 23.73 -7.08 -4.43
C PHE A 42 25.22 -6.90 -4.72
N GLN A 43 25.95 -6.21 -3.85
CA GLN A 43 27.39 -6.03 -3.97
C GLN A 43 28.11 -7.39 -4.14
N GLY A 44 28.96 -7.49 -5.16
CA GLY A 44 29.66 -8.73 -5.51
C GLY A 44 28.92 -9.60 -6.53
N ARG A 45 27.72 -9.21 -6.96
CA ARG A 45 27.03 -9.78 -8.13
C ARG A 45 27.11 -8.82 -9.31
N SER A 46 27.13 -9.34 -10.54
CA SER A 46 26.95 -8.53 -11.74
C SER A 46 25.53 -7.97 -11.75
N LEU A 47 25.40 -6.65 -11.90
CA LEU A 47 24.13 -5.92 -11.95
C LEU A 47 23.95 -5.35 -13.35
N ILE A 48 22.78 -5.59 -13.94
CA ILE A 48 22.44 -5.06 -15.27
C ILE A 48 21.07 -4.38 -15.19
N TYR A 49 20.97 -3.12 -15.57
CA TYR A 49 19.70 -2.39 -15.53
C TYR A 49 18.88 -2.61 -16.80
N LEU A 50 17.57 -2.82 -16.67
CA LEU A 50 16.64 -2.84 -17.80
C LEU A 50 15.87 -1.54 -17.86
N ILE A 51 15.96 -0.85 -19.00
CA ILE A 51 15.39 0.48 -19.21
C ILE A 51 14.46 0.43 -20.43
N GLU A 52 13.20 0.87 -20.28
CA GLU A 52 12.32 1.02 -21.43
C GLU A 52 12.64 2.31 -22.20
N ARG A 53 12.79 2.18 -23.52
CA ARG A 53 12.95 3.32 -24.43
C ARG A 53 11.67 4.15 -24.51
N GLY A 54 11.84 5.46 -24.58
CA GLY A 54 10.74 6.42 -24.77
C GLY A 54 10.00 6.79 -23.48
N MET A 55 10.55 6.44 -22.32
CA MET A 55 10.07 6.86 -21.01
C MET A 55 10.96 7.96 -20.44
N ASP A 56 10.36 8.86 -19.66
CA ASP A 56 11.09 9.81 -18.83
C ASP A 56 11.55 9.12 -17.53
N TYR A 57 12.66 9.57 -16.96
CA TYR A 57 13.22 9.05 -15.71
C TYR A 57 13.57 10.21 -14.79
N ASP A 58 13.54 9.96 -13.47
CA ASP A 58 14.02 10.92 -12.49
C ASP A 58 15.48 11.33 -12.82
N PRO A 59 15.84 12.61 -12.77
CA PRO A 59 17.17 13.07 -13.18
C PRO A 59 18.34 12.42 -12.43
N LEU A 60 18.16 12.00 -11.17
CA LEU A 60 19.20 11.32 -10.42
C LEU A 60 19.34 9.86 -10.84
N LEU A 61 18.22 9.18 -11.13
CA LEU A 61 18.24 7.85 -11.76
C LEU A 61 18.91 7.92 -13.13
N GLN A 62 18.51 8.86 -13.98
CA GLN A 62 19.09 9.03 -15.31
C GLN A 62 20.61 9.27 -15.25
N ALA A 63 21.05 10.25 -14.47
CA ALA A 63 22.47 10.56 -14.32
C ALA A 63 23.29 9.39 -13.75
N HIS A 64 22.66 8.49 -12.98
CA HIS A 64 23.30 7.28 -12.49
C HIS A 64 23.42 6.19 -13.56
N LEU A 65 22.36 5.98 -14.35
CA LEU A 65 22.32 4.99 -15.41
C LEU A 65 23.26 5.33 -16.59
N GLU A 66 23.61 6.61 -16.77
CA GLU A 66 24.52 7.09 -17.82
C GLU A 66 26.01 6.96 -17.47
N LYS A 67 26.38 6.47 -16.27
CA LYS A 67 27.77 6.29 -15.87
C LYS A 67 28.46 5.18 -16.66
N GLU A 68 29.75 5.35 -16.97
CA GLU A 68 30.52 4.39 -17.77
C GLU A 68 30.68 3.01 -17.12
N ASP A 69 30.62 2.93 -15.79
CA ASP A 69 30.74 1.69 -15.01
C ASP A 69 29.40 1.01 -14.75
N VAL A 70 28.30 1.56 -15.26
CA VAL A 70 26.95 1.02 -15.12
C VAL A 70 26.54 0.29 -16.40
N GLU A 71 26.21 -0.99 -16.25
CA GLU A 71 25.71 -1.81 -17.36
C GLU A 71 24.18 -1.71 -17.47
N ALA A 72 23.67 -1.33 -18.64
CA ALA A 72 22.25 -1.20 -18.90
C ALA A 72 21.85 -1.75 -20.27
N ILE A 73 20.65 -2.32 -20.34
CA ILE A 73 19.99 -2.82 -21.54
C ILE A 73 18.75 -1.98 -21.79
N GLU A 74 18.74 -1.29 -22.91
CA GLU A 74 17.56 -0.60 -23.41
C GLU A 74 16.69 -1.55 -24.23
N PHE A 75 15.39 -1.56 -23.95
CA PHE A 75 14.41 -2.35 -24.70
C PHE A 75 13.19 -1.52 -25.09
N ALA A 76 12.38 -2.04 -26.01
CA ALA A 76 11.09 -1.47 -26.37
C ALA A 76 10.06 -2.59 -26.34
N CYS A 77 8.89 -2.35 -25.73
CA CYS A 77 7.85 -3.39 -25.67
C CYS A 77 7.05 -3.46 -26.98
N GLU A 78 7.70 -4.02 -28.00
CA GLU A 78 7.16 -4.35 -29.32
C GLU A 78 7.29 -5.86 -29.54
N ASP A 79 6.25 -6.50 -30.07
CA ASP A 79 6.23 -7.96 -30.26
C ASP A 79 7.39 -8.46 -31.14
N SER A 80 7.80 -7.68 -32.14
CA SER A 80 8.94 -7.96 -33.01
C SER A 80 10.28 -8.03 -32.29
N MET A 81 10.40 -7.37 -31.13
CA MET A 81 11.63 -7.28 -30.34
C MET A 81 11.68 -8.32 -29.21
N LEU A 82 10.57 -9.02 -28.93
CA LEU A 82 10.45 -9.94 -27.79
C LEU A 82 11.49 -11.07 -27.82
N ASP A 83 11.71 -11.69 -28.98
CA ASP A 83 12.67 -12.80 -29.09
C ASP A 83 14.13 -12.36 -28.97
N ALA A 84 14.44 -11.11 -29.35
CA ALA A 84 15.76 -10.53 -29.11
C ALA A 84 15.95 -10.22 -27.63
N PHE A 85 14.96 -9.60 -27.00
CA PHE A 85 14.95 -9.30 -25.58
C PHE A 85 15.09 -10.56 -24.72
N LYS A 86 14.31 -11.62 -25.01
CA LYS A 86 14.41 -12.94 -24.37
C LYS A 86 15.82 -13.48 -24.40
N ARG A 87 16.44 -13.53 -25.59
CA ARG A 87 17.81 -14.05 -25.74
C ARG A 87 18.81 -13.27 -24.90
N GLN A 88 18.70 -11.95 -24.88
CA GLN A 88 19.59 -11.09 -24.10
C GLN A 88 19.41 -11.28 -22.59
N VAL A 89 18.17 -11.27 -22.11
CA VAL A 89 17.86 -11.50 -20.70
C VAL A 89 18.32 -12.90 -20.26
N HIS A 90 18.03 -13.95 -21.03
CA HIS A 90 18.44 -15.31 -20.71
C HIS A 90 19.96 -15.47 -20.66
N HIS A 91 20.68 -14.89 -21.62
CA HIS A 91 22.14 -14.92 -21.61
C HIS A 91 22.71 -14.29 -20.32
N SER A 92 22.24 -13.10 -19.95
CA SER A 92 22.67 -12.43 -18.72
C SER A 92 22.30 -13.23 -17.45
N VAL A 93 21.12 -13.86 -17.43
CA VAL A 93 20.69 -14.72 -16.32
C VAL A 93 21.57 -15.97 -16.18
N GLU A 94 21.92 -16.61 -17.31
CA GLU A 94 22.80 -17.79 -17.36
C GLU A 94 24.21 -17.46 -16.85
N ASP A 95 24.71 -16.25 -17.14
CA ASP A 95 25.98 -15.72 -16.61
C ASP A 95 25.91 -15.33 -15.12
N GLY A 96 24.75 -15.47 -14.49
CA GLY A 96 24.56 -15.23 -13.06
C GLY A 96 24.23 -13.77 -12.69
N ALA A 97 23.97 -12.91 -13.69
CA ALA A 97 23.68 -11.50 -13.48
C ALA A 97 22.30 -11.29 -12.82
N VAL A 98 22.20 -10.24 -12.02
CA VAL A 98 20.93 -9.73 -11.48
C VAL A 98 20.48 -8.60 -12.38
N LEU A 99 19.46 -8.86 -13.18
CA LEU A 99 18.82 -7.85 -13.98
C LEU A 99 17.82 -7.09 -13.13
N MET A 100 17.84 -5.76 -13.18
CA MET A 100 16.95 -4.92 -12.39
C MET A 100 16.17 -4.00 -13.31
N PHE A 101 14.85 -4.18 -13.37
CA PHE A 101 14.01 -3.25 -14.11
C PHE A 101 13.90 -1.92 -13.37
N VAL A 102 14.23 -0.83 -14.07
CA VAL A 102 14.06 0.54 -13.59
C VAL A 102 12.78 1.11 -14.19
N PRO A 103 11.71 1.31 -13.40
CA PRO A 103 10.48 1.92 -13.89
C PRO A 103 10.69 3.36 -14.32
N GLY A 104 10.24 3.71 -15.52
CA GLY A 104 10.10 5.10 -15.94
C GLY A 104 8.98 5.84 -15.21
N GLU A 105 9.00 7.16 -15.29
CA GLU A 105 7.98 8.03 -14.69
C GLU A 105 6.61 7.81 -15.34
N THR A 106 5.58 7.71 -14.51
CA THR A 106 4.20 7.54 -14.95
C THR A 106 3.25 8.33 -14.07
N LEU A 107 2.15 8.80 -14.68
CA LEU A 107 1.08 9.43 -13.94
C LEU A 107 0.26 8.38 -13.19
N VAL A 108 0.39 8.37 -11.87
CA VAL A 108 -0.34 7.46 -10.98
C VAL A 108 -1.15 8.23 -9.95
N ARG A 109 -2.24 7.63 -9.47
CA ARG A 109 -2.98 8.17 -8.33
C ARG A 109 -2.18 7.93 -7.04
N SER A 110 -2.31 8.84 -6.08
CA SER A 110 -1.75 8.61 -4.75
C SER A 110 -2.28 7.30 -4.14
N GLY A 111 -1.40 6.54 -3.50
CA GLY A 111 -1.71 5.24 -2.90
C GLY A 111 -1.82 4.05 -3.87
N GLN A 112 -1.50 4.21 -5.16
CA GLN A 112 -1.42 3.06 -6.08
C GLN A 112 -0.29 2.12 -5.69
N ASN A 113 -0.53 0.81 -5.76
CA ASN A 113 0.46 -0.20 -5.38
C ASN A 113 1.43 -0.57 -6.50
N GLN A 114 1.12 -0.19 -7.76
CA GLN A 114 1.91 -0.47 -8.95
C GLN A 114 1.99 0.79 -9.82
N THR A 115 3.20 1.17 -10.25
CA THR A 115 3.39 2.28 -11.18
C THR A 115 3.74 1.82 -12.60
N ILE A 116 4.19 0.57 -12.75
CA ILE A 116 4.57 0.05 -14.06
C ILE A 116 3.33 -0.25 -14.93
N PRO A 117 3.23 0.30 -16.15
CA PRO A 117 2.20 -0.04 -17.12
C PRO A 117 2.14 -1.56 -17.41
N THR A 118 0.93 -2.09 -17.53
CA THR A 118 0.70 -3.53 -17.77
C THR A 118 1.38 -4.05 -19.04
N ARG A 119 1.51 -3.21 -20.08
CA ARG A 119 2.23 -3.57 -21.32
C ARG A 119 3.69 -3.93 -21.02
N ILE A 120 4.40 -3.12 -20.24
CA ILE A 120 5.80 -3.35 -19.87
C ILE A 120 5.90 -4.57 -18.98
N LEU A 121 5.06 -4.67 -17.94
CA LEU A 121 5.05 -5.83 -17.06
C LEU A 121 4.87 -7.14 -17.83
N ARG A 122 3.93 -7.17 -18.77
CA ARG A 122 3.72 -8.35 -19.60
C ARG A 122 4.97 -8.67 -20.41
N PHE A 123 5.59 -7.68 -21.05
CA PHE A 123 6.81 -7.87 -21.83
C PHE A 123 7.98 -8.41 -20.99
N LEU A 124 8.17 -7.87 -19.78
CA LEU A 124 9.19 -8.35 -18.83
C LEU A 124 8.91 -9.80 -18.38
N ILE A 125 7.67 -10.11 -18.02
CA ILE A 125 7.26 -11.47 -17.61
C ILE A 125 7.39 -12.46 -18.77
N ASP A 126 7.01 -12.05 -19.97
CA ASP A 126 7.10 -12.87 -21.18
C ASP A 126 8.56 -13.18 -21.56
N SER A 127 9.56 -12.53 -20.93
CA SER A 127 10.97 -12.95 -21.05
C SER A 127 11.20 -14.39 -20.60
N GLY A 128 10.39 -14.92 -19.67
CA GLY A 128 10.54 -16.27 -19.12
C GLY A 128 11.72 -16.44 -18.16
N ALA A 129 12.44 -15.37 -17.81
CA ALA A 129 13.49 -15.40 -16.81
C ALA A 129 12.94 -15.68 -15.39
N PRO A 130 13.74 -16.22 -14.45
CA PRO A 130 13.38 -16.22 -13.04
C PRO A 130 13.09 -14.79 -12.56
N VAL A 131 11.91 -14.55 -12.01
CA VAL A 131 11.47 -13.21 -11.59
C VAL A 131 11.41 -13.13 -10.07
N LEU A 132 12.12 -12.15 -9.50
CA LEU A 132 12.02 -11.78 -8.10
C LEU A 132 11.16 -10.51 -7.96
N PRO A 133 9.91 -10.63 -7.48
CA PRO A 133 9.06 -9.47 -7.26
C PRO A 133 9.57 -8.64 -6.08
N LEU A 134 9.62 -7.31 -6.23
CA LEU A 134 10.06 -6.40 -5.17
C LEU A 134 9.00 -5.32 -4.89
N PHE A 135 8.33 -5.42 -3.76
CA PHE A 135 7.44 -4.36 -3.30
C PHE A 135 8.25 -3.31 -2.52
N VAL A 136 8.38 -2.13 -3.11
CA VAL A 136 8.96 -0.94 -2.49
C VAL A 136 7.84 -0.12 -1.86
N GLU A 137 7.88 0.01 -0.52
CA GLU A 137 6.99 0.87 0.24
C GLU A 137 7.78 2.04 0.84
N ARG A 138 7.24 3.26 0.66
CA ARG A 138 7.62 4.45 1.42
C ARG A 138 6.43 4.82 2.30
N PRO A 139 6.43 4.46 3.60
CA PRO A 139 5.27 4.70 4.46
C PRO A 139 4.86 6.18 4.56
N ALA A 140 5.80 7.10 4.29
CA ALA A 140 5.51 8.53 4.17
C ALA A 140 4.48 8.85 3.07
N ASP A 141 4.47 8.11 1.95
CA ASP A 141 3.56 8.35 0.82
C ASP A 141 2.08 8.08 1.18
N THR A 142 1.85 7.22 2.18
CA THR A 142 0.51 6.79 2.61
C THR A 142 0.30 6.97 4.11
N CYS A 143 1.04 7.90 4.72
CA CYS A 143 0.94 8.18 6.14
C CYS A 143 -0.36 8.92 6.47
N LEU A 144 -0.99 8.55 7.57
CA LEU A 144 -2.00 9.37 8.21
C LEU A 144 -1.29 10.58 8.82
N SER A 145 -1.98 11.73 8.80
CA SER A 145 -1.47 12.98 9.39
C SER A 145 -1.17 12.90 10.90
N ILE A 146 -1.54 11.81 11.59
CA ILE A 146 -1.29 11.57 13.01
C ILE A 146 -0.11 10.63 13.29
N GLU A 147 0.48 10.05 12.25
CA GLU A 147 1.65 9.18 12.39
C GLU A 147 2.90 10.02 12.67
N PRO A 148 3.74 9.64 13.64
CA PRO A 148 5.02 10.32 13.87
C PRO A 148 5.93 10.18 12.66
N ILE A 149 6.62 11.26 12.28
CA ILE A 149 7.54 11.27 11.12
C ILE A 149 8.58 10.13 11.23
N ARG A 150 9.17 9.93 12.42
CA ARG A 150 10.13 8.83 12.66
C ARG A 150 9.59 7.42 12.37
N ASP A 151 8.27 7.25 12.44
CA ASP A 151 7.58 5.98 12.21
C ASP A 151 7.16 5.84 10.73
N VAL A 152 7.43 6.81 9.86
CA VAL A 152 7.09 6.77 8.43
C VAL A 152 8.25 7.17 7.50
N ASP A 153 9.26 7.87 8.02
CA ASP A 153 10.51 8.25 7.36
C ASP A 153 11.45 7.04 7.27
N ARG A 154 11.10 6.10 6.39
CA ARG A 154 11.83 4.87 6.12
C ARG A 154 11.54 4.36 4.72
N ILE A 155 12.42 3.51 4.21
CA ILE A 155 12.22 2.72 2.99
C ILE A 155 12.04 1.26 3.41
N VAL A 156 11.01 0.61 2.88
CA VAL A 156 10.79 -0.83 3.06
C VAL A 156 10.96 -1.50 1.70
N LEU A 157 11.91 -2.42 1.61
CA LEU A 157 12.10 -3.30 0.45
C LEU A 157 11.60 -4.70 0.83
N SER A 158 10.47 -5.09 0.26
CA SER A 158 9.82 -6.36 0.53
C SER A 158 9.89 -7.29 -0.67
N PHE A 159 10.75 -8.30 -0.58
CA PHE A 159 10.97 -9.28 -1.63
C PHE A 159 9.92 -10.40 -1.55
N GLY A 160 9.18 -10.56 -2.64
CA GLY A 160 8.31 -11.71 -2.85
C GLY A 160 9.11 -12.99 -3.08
N LYS A 161 8.43 -14.14 -3.05
CA LYS A 161 9.04 -15.41 -3.44
C LYS A 161 9.41 -15.40 -4.92
N LEU A 162 10.60 -15.91 -5.23
CA LEU A 162 11.08 -16.09 -6.61
C LEU A 162 10.06 -16.91 -7.43
N LEU A 163 9.78 -16.46 -8.64
CA LEU A 163 9.00 -17.16 -9.64
C LEU A 163 9.96 -17.77 -10.65
N GLU A 164 9.79 -19.07 -10.93
CA GLU A 164 10.64 -19.81 -11.86
C GLU A 164 9.78 -20.61 -12.83
N ARG A 165 10.29 -20.82 -14.05
CA ARG A 165 9.68 -21.69 -15.08
C ARG A 165 8.21 -21.35 -15.31
N GLU A 166 7.32 -22.34 -15.24
CA GLU A 166 5.89 -22.19 -15.49
C GLU A 166 5.18 -21.29 -14.46
N ALA A 167 5.82 -20.99 -13.32
CA ALA A 167 5.29 -20.06 -12.34
C ALA A 167 5.49 -18.59 -12.75
N VAL A 168 6.34 -18.28 -13.73
CA VAL A 168 6.57 -16.93 -14.25
C VAL A 168 5.38 -16.52 -15.12
N THR A 169 4.33 -16.03 -14.45
CA THR A 169 3.12 -15.52 -15.10
C THR A 169 2.76 -14.17 -14.48
N LEU A 170 2.03 -13.34 -15.23
CA LEU A 170 1.61 -12.02 -14.74
C LEU A 170 0.71 -12.15 -13.50
N ALA A 171 -0.16 -13.16 -13.46
CA ALA A 171 -1.06 -13.41 -12.34
C ALA A 171 -0.27 -13.77 -11.07
N ASN A 172 0.70 -14.69 -11.18
CA ASN A 172 1.55 -15.07 -10.05
C ASN A 172 2.42 -13.89 -9.59
N TYR A 173 2.98 -13.12 -10.53
CA TYR A 173 3.72 -11.90 -10.18
C TYR A 173 2.85 -10.92 -9.37
N GLN A 174 1.63 -10.65 -9.83
CA GLN A 174 0.70 -9.77 -9.11
C GLN A 174 0.33 -10.31 -7.73
N GLU A 175 0.08 -11.61 -7.60
CA GLU A 175 -0.14 -12.25 -6.30
C GLU A 175 1.05 -12.04 -5.36
N ARG A 176 2.28 -12.31 -5.83
CA ARG A 176 3.50 -12.11 -5.02
C ARG A 176 3.69 -10.65 -4.61
N MET A 177 3.39 -9.70 -5.49
CA MET A 177 3.46 -8.27 -5.18
C MET A 177 2.44 -7.87 -4.12
N LEU A 178 1.21 -8.38 -4.18
CA LEU A 178 0.19 -8.12 -3.17
C LEU A 178 0.56 -8.72 -1.81
N LEU A 179 1.13 -9.93 -1.78
CA LEU A 179 1.61 -10.56 -0.55
C LEU A 179 2.80 -9.79 0.05
N ALA A 180 3.78 -9.40 -0.77
CA ALA A 180 4.93 -8.61 -0.31
C ALA A 180 4.50 -7.23 0.21
N GLY A 181 3.52 -6.60 -0.43
CA GLY A 181 2.92 -5.35 0.02
C GLY A 181 2.08 -5.48 1.30
N GLU A 182 1.35 -6.58 1.46
CA GLU A 182 0.65 -6.90 2.71
C GLU A 182 1.65 -7.04 3.87
N GLU A 183 2.74 -7.77 3.66
CA GLU A 183 3.74 -7.97 4.71
C GLU A 183 4.39 -6.65 5.15
N ALA A 184 4.71 -5.78 4.19
CA ALA A 184 5.22 -4.43 4.48
C ALA A 184 4.18 -3.59 5.25
N PHE A 185 2.94 -3.55 4.76
CA PHE A 185 1.85 -2.78 5.37
C PHE A 185 1.53 -3.26 6.80
N SER A 186 1.45 -4.57 7.01
CA SER A 186 1.13 -5.19 8.31
C SER A 186 2.16 -4.89 9.40
N ARG A 187 3.39 -4.50 9.04
CA ARG A 187 4.44 -4.08 9.98
C ARG A 187 4.33 -2.61 10.41
N ARG A 188 3.44 -1.82 9.79
CA ARG A 188 3.29 -0.40 10.15
C ARG A 188 2.95 -0.23 11.63
N PRO A 189 3.72 0.57 12.40
CA PRO A 189 3.48 0.76 13.83
C PRO A 189 2.06 1.24 14.18
N ILE A 190 1.41 2.01 13.30
CA ILE A 190 0.05 2.50 13.50
C ILE A 190 -0.98 1.38 13.65
N LEU A 191 -0.75 0.21 13.04
CA LEU A 191 -1.64 -0.95 13.14
C LEU A 191 -1.60 -1.60 14.53
N LYS A 192 -0.57 -1.32 15.33
CA LYS A 192 -0.51 -1.70 16.76
C LYS A 192 -1.28 -0.72 17.66
N SER A 193 -1.89 0.32 17.08
CA SER A 193 -2.74 1.27 17.80
C SER A 193 -4.21 0.85 17.78
N HIS A 194 -5.08 1.66 18.39
CA HIS A 194 -6.52 1.46 18.38
C HIS A 194 -7.19 2.42 17.41
N LEU A 195 -8.17 1.94 16.63
CA LEU A 195 -8.96 2.79 15.72
C LEU A 195 -9.55 4.01 16.45
N GLY A 196 -10.13 3.82 17.65
CA GLY A 196 -10.64 4.92 18.46
C GLY A 196 -9.57 5.95 18.85
N TRP A 197 -8.33 5.50 19.10
CA TRP A 197 -7.22 6.41 19.41
C TRP A 197 -6.79 7.20 18.16
N ALA A 198 -6.70 6.54 17.01
CA ALA A 198 -6.41 7.20 15.74
C ALA A 198 -7.46 8.27 15.41
N LEU A 199 -8.74 7.94 15.54
CA LEU A 199 -9.85 8.86 15.35
C LEU A 199 -9.79 10.05 16.32
N LEU A 200 -9.57 9.80 17.60
CA LEU A 200 -9.44 10.86 18.61
C LEU A 200 -8.28 11.81 18.28
N ARG A 201 -7.10 11.28 17.94
CA ARG A 201 -5.93 12.10 17.58
C ARG A 201 -6.19 12.92 16.33
N GLY A 202 -6.78 12.32 15.29
CA GLY A 202 -7.05 12.98 14.01
C GLY A 202 -8.07 14.10 14.17
N LEU A 203 -9.23 13.80 14.77
CA LEU A 203 -10.29 14.76 15.02
C LEU A 203 -9.83 15.90 15.93
N LYS A 204 -9.00 15.61 16.94
CA LYS A 204 -8.44 16.66 17.81
C LYS A 204 -7.41 17.52 17.08
N LYS A 205 -6.49 16.91 16.33
CA LYS A 205 -5.41 17.61 15.61
C LYS A 205 -5.98 18.61 14.61
N HIS A 206 -7.04 18.24 13.90
CA HIS A 206 -7.66 19.05 12.85
C HIS A 206 -9.00 19.64 13.27
N GLY A 207 -9.26 19.77 14.57
CA GLY A 207 -10.58 20.09 15.10
C GLY A 207 -11.21 21.37 14.55
N VAL A 208 -10.39 22.40 14.31
CA VAL A 208 -10.83 23.70 13.79
C VAL A 208 -10.46 23.93 12.32
N THR A 209 -9.60 23.09 11.76
CA THR A 209 -9.06 23.23 10.39
C THR A 209 -9.79 22.35 9.38
N ASP A 210 -10.50 21.32 9.84
CA ASP A 210 -11.26 20.39 9.01
C ASP A 210 -12.70 20.18 9.46
N LYS A 211 -13.47 19.63 8.52
CA LYS A 211 -14.91 19.42 8.65
C LYS A 211 -15.37 18.24 7.79
N VAL A 212 -16.45 17.61 8.22
CA VAL A 212 -17.22 16.67 7.41
C VAL A 212 -18.22 17.48 6.58
N ILE A 213 -18.31 17.19 5.29
CA ILE A 213 -19.33 17.74 4.40
C ILE A 213 -20.31 16.60 4.10
N ASP A 214 -21.57 16.79 4.45
CA ASP A 214 -22.62 15.81 4.21
C ASP A 214 -23.06 15.88 2.73
N GLY A 215 -22.89 14.77 2.01
CA GLY A 215 -23.16 14.72 0.58
C GLY A 215 -24.64 14.85 0.21
N SER A 216 -25.57 14.65 1.14
CA SER A 216 -27.00 14.73 0.85
C SER A 216 -27.54 16.16 0.84
N ASP A 217 -27.02 17.03 1.71
CA ASP A 217 -27.54 18.39 1.92
C ASP A 217 -26.46 19.48 1.87
N GLY A 218 -25.19 19.10 1.66
CA GLY A 218 -24.04 20.01 1.64
C GLY A 218 -23.70 20.64 3.00
N SER A 219 -24.40 20.26 4.06
CA SER A 219 -24.15 20.81 5.40
C SER A 219 -22.79 20.37 5.93
N GLU A 220 -22.23 21.24 6.77
CA GLU A 220 -20.88 21.06 7.29
C GLU A 220 -20.90 20.79 8.79
N LEU A 221 -20.06 19.86 9.24
CA LEU A 221 -19.84 19.58 10.66
C LEU A 221 -18.35 19.54 10.96
N ARG A 222 -17.89 20.55 11.69
CA ARG A 222 -16.50 20.70 12.10
C ARG A 222 -16.04 19.55 13.01
N PHE A 223 -14.79 19.13 12.89
CA PHE A 223 -14.27 17.96 13.61
C PHE A 223 -14.32 18.09 15.13
N ASP A 224 -14.10 19.27 15.69
CA ASP A 224 -14.21 19.49 17.14
C ASP A 224 -15.64 19.33 17.67
N LYS A 225 -16.64 19.79 16.89
CA LYS A 225 -18.07 19.60 17.21
C LYS A 225 -18.49 18.14 17.09
N LEU A 226 -18.06 17.47 16.01
CA LEU A 226 -18.26 16.04 15.82
C LEU A 226 -17.68 15.23 16.99
N LEU A 227 -16.43 15.53 17.37
CA LEU A 227 -15.73 14.87 18.47
C LEU A 227 -16.46 15.09 19.80
N ALA A 228 -16.87 16.32 20.12
CA ALA A 228 -17.59 16.63 21.34
C ALA A 228 -18.93 15.88 21.40
N ALA A 229 -19.71 15.90 20.33
CA ALA A 229 -20.98 15.19 20.25
C ALA A 229 -20.79 13.67 20.39
N ALA A 230 -19.78 13.10 19.73
CA ALA A 230 -19.48 11.67 19.79
C ALA A 230 -19.09 11.23 21.21
N ILE A 231 -18.30 12.04 21.93
CA ILE A 231 -17.93 11.77 23.32
C ILE A 231 -19.17 11.81 24.23
N VAL A 232 -20.05 12.81 24.07
CA VAL A 232 -21.28 12.90 24.88
C VAL A 232 -22.18 11.69 24.64
N LEU A 233 -22.44 11.34 23.37
CA LEU A 233 -23.26 10.19 23.01
C LEU A 233 -22.64 8.86 23.48
N SER A 234 -21.31 8.73 23.43
CA SER A 234 -20.63 7.52 23.93
C SER A 234 -20.89 7.23 25.41
N LYS A 235 -21.06 8.28 26.23
CA LYS A 235 -21.41 8.12 27.65
C LYS A 235 -22.82 7.57 27.83
N GLN A 236 -23.75 7.97 26.97
CA GLN A 236 -25.11 7.42 27.00
C GLN A 236 -25.12 5.97 26.55
N ILE A 237 -24.43 5.64 25.45
CA ILE A 237 -24.32 4.27 24.92
C ILE A 237 -23.79 3.30 26.00
N ARG A 238 -22.80 3.71 26.79
CA ARG A 238 -22.26 2.88 27.90
C ARG A 238 -23.28 2.59 28.99
N LYS A 239 -24.26 3.48 29.22
CA LYS A 239 -25.34 3.27 30.20
C LYS A 239 -26.45 2.39 29.66
N GLU A 240 -26.73 2.49 28.36
CA GLU A 240 -27.83 1.78 27.72
C GLU A 240 -27.59 0.29 27.53
N THR A 241 -26.33 -0.14 27.39
CA THR A 241 -26.03 -1.56 27.18
C THR A 241 -24.66 -1.97 27.69
N THR A 242 -24.59 -3.18 28.23
CA THR A 242 -23.35 -3.88 28.58
C THR A 242 -22.79 -4.70 27.42
N GLN A 243 -23.55 -4.90 26.33
CA GLN A 243 -23.13 -5.68 25.17
C GLN A 243 -21.93 -5.05 24.45
N PRO A 244 -21.03 -5.85 23.84
CA PRO A 244 -19.86 -5.34 23.14
C PRO A 244 -20.19 -4.69 21.79
N ARG A 245 -21.42 -4.86 21.29
CA ARG A 245 -21.87 -4.40 19.97
C ARG A 245 -23.12 -3.54 20.09
N VAL A 246 -23.27 -2.57 19.19
CA VAL A 246 -24.43 -1.67 19.13
C VAL A 246 -24.90 -1.58 17.68
N GLY A 247 -26.19 -1.82 17.46
CA GLY A 247 -26.81 -1.67 16.14
C GLY A 247 -26.90 -0.20 15.73
N ILE A 248 -26.64 0.09 14.47
CA ILE A 248 -26.86 1.41 13.87
C ILE A 248 -27.77 1.23 12.67
N ILE A 249 -28.92 1.91 12.68
CA ILE A 249 -29.89 1.97 11.59
C ILE A 249 -30.05 3.44 11.21
N LEU A 250 -29.03 3.97 10.56
CA LEU A 250 -28.99 5.34 10.07
C LEU A 250 -28.47 5.36 8.63
N PRO A 251 -28.95 6.26 7.77
CA PRO A 251 -28.38 6.43 6.44
C PRO A 251 -26.93 6.96 6.53
N PRO A 252 -26.12 6.77 5.47
CA PRO A 252 -24.83 7.45 5.35
C PRO A 252 -25.01 8.97 5.44
N GLY A 253 -24.16 9.63 6.23
CA GLY A 253 -24.23 11.07 6.49
C GLY A 253 -23.59 11.43 7.83
N LYS A 254 -23.67 12.70 8.22
CA LYS A 254 -23.06 13.21 9.46
C LYS A 254 -23.58 12.51 10.73
N ALA A 255 -24.87 12.17 10.77
CA ALA A 255 -25.49 11.48 11.89
C ALA A 255 -25.01 10.01 12.02
N GLY A 256 -24.95 9.29 10.89
CA GLY A 256 -24.42 7.93 10.86
C GLY A 256 -22.94 7.88 11.25
N LEU A 257 -22.14 8.84 10.78
CA LEU A 257 -20.74 8.99 11.19
C LEU A 257 -20.62 9.26 12.70
N LEU A 258 -21.40 10.22 13.22
CA LEU A 258 -21.44 10.54 14.64
C LEU A 258 -21.78 9.30 15.49
N ALA A 259 -22.79 8.53 15.10
CA ALA A 259 -23.18 7.30 15.79
C ALA A 259 -22.05 6.26 15.80
N ASN A 260 -21.41 6.02 14.64
CA ASN A 260 -20.27 5.09 14.55
C ASN A 260 -19.10 5.53 15.45
N LEU A 261 -18.74 6.83 15.43
CA LEU A 261 -17.71 7.38 16.31
C LEU A 261 -18.08 7.23 17.80
N ALA A 262 -19.32 7.51 18.15
CA ALA A 262 -19.79 7.39 19.53
C ALA A 262 -19.74 5.95 20.04
N VAL A 263 -20.10 4.97 19.21
CA VAL A 263 -19.99 3.54 19.55
C VAL A 263 -18.53 3.13 19.72
N ILE A 264 -17.64 3.55 18.83
CA ILE A 264 -16.19 3.28 18.94
C ILE A 264 -15.64 3.91 20.24
N PHE A 265 -15.97 5.17 20.53
CA PHE A 265 -15.56 5.84 21.77
C PHE A 265 -16.21 5.25 23.02
N ALA A 266 -17.37 4.59 22.89
CA ALA A 266 -17.96 3.82 23.97
C ALA A 266 -17.16 2.55 24.30
N GLY A 267 -16.17 2.17 23.47
CA GLY A 267 -15.40 0.93 23.59
C GLY A 267 -16.16 -0.27 23.05
N LYS A 268 -17.08 -0.04 22.11
CA LYS A 268 -17.97 -1.05 21.51
C LYS A 268 -17.78 -1.11 20.00
N VAL A 269 -18.32 -2.16 19.37
CA VAL A 269 -18.24 -2.39 17.93
C VAL A 269 -19.57 -1.97 17.27
N PRO A 270 -19.55 -1.01 16.31
CA PRO A 270 -20.76 -0.65 15.58
C PRO A 270 -21.17 -1.76 14.61
N VAL A 271 -22.45 -2.07 14.58
CA VAL A 271 -23.08 -3.02 13.65
C VAL A 271 -24.03 -2.22 12.77
N ASN A 272 -23.56 -1.84 11.58
CA ASN A 272 -24.37 -1.09 10.62
C ASN A 272 -25.34 -2.05 9.92
N LEU A 273 -26.64 -1.85 10.17
CA LEU A 273 -27.70 -2.66 9.58
C LEU A 273 -28.22 -1.98 8.31
N ASN A 274 -28.44 -2.77 7.27
CA ASN A 274 -29.09 -2.27 6.07
C ASN A 274 -30.58 -2.03 6.34
N PHE A 275 -30.99 -0.76 6.37
CA PHE A 275 -32.38 -0.35 6.62
C PHE A 275 -33.34 -0.76 5.49
N THR A 276 -32.83 -1.22 4.34
CA THR A 276 -33.64 -1.79 3.24
C THR A 276 -33.75 -3.31 3.27
N ALA A 277 -33.07 -3.97 4.21
CA ALA A 277 -33.13 -5.43 4.34
C ALA A 277 -34.50 -5.88 4.87
N GLY A 278 -35.01 -6.99 4.34
CA GLY A 278 -36.25 -7.59 4.82
C GLY A 278 -36.14 -8.11 6.26
N GLU A 279 -37.28 -8.26 6.93
CA GLU A 279 -37.39 -8.64 8.35
C GLU A 279 -36.54 -9.86 8.74
N LYS A 280 -36.57 -10.94 7.93
CA LYS A 280 -35.79 -12.15 8.18
C LYS A 280 -34.28 -11.90 8.19
N ALA A 281 -33.79 -11.02 7.31
CA ALA A 281 -32.38 -10.68 7.26
C ALA A 281 -31.97 -9.83 8.47
N VAL A 282 -32.80 -8.86 8.86
CA VAL A 282 -32.57 -8.04 10.06
C VAL A 282 -32.57 -8.91 11.32
N ALA A 283 -33.55 -9.80 11.48
CA ALA A 283 -33.62 -10.73 12.60
C ALA A 283 -32.37 -11.63 12.68
N SER A 284 -31.91 -12.13 11.53
CA SER A 284 -30.66 -12.90 11.44
C SER A 284 -29.43 -12.08 11.84
N CYS A 285 -29.31 -10.83 11.38
CA CYS A 285 -28.22 -9.95 11.77
C CYS A 285 -28.23 -9.65 13.28
N ILE A 286 -29.40 -9.41 13.87
CA ILE A 286 -29.54 -9.19 15.32
C ILE A 286 -29.05 -10.42 16.09
N ALA A 287 -29.53 -11.61 15.69
CA ALA A 287 -29.15 -12.87 16.34
C ALA A 287 -27.63 -13.15 16.25
N GLN A 288 -27.02 -12.97 15.07
CA GLN A 288 -25.59 -13.23 14.86
C GLN A 288 -24.69 -12.18 15.53
N SER A 289 -25.14 -10.93 15.56
CA SER A 289 -24.38 -9.84 16.18
C SER A 289 -24.55 -9.78 17.70
N GLY A 290 -25.63 -10.33 18.26
CA GLY A 290 -25.88 -10.28 19.71
C GLY A 290 -26.13 -8.87 20.23
N ILE A 291 -26.66 -7.99 19.38
CA ILE A 291 -27.03 -6.61 19.75
C ILE A 291 -28.37 -6.60 20.50
N ASP A 292 -28.46 -5.77 21.53
CA ASP A 292 -29.68 -5.53 22.32
C ASP A 292 -30.15 -4.06 22.27
N LYS A 293 -29.32 -3.18 21.67
CA LYS A 293 -29.59 -1.76 21.52
C LYS A 293 -29.27 -1.28 20.11
N PHE A 294 -30.05 -0.31 19.68
CA PHE A 294 -30.01 0.28 18.35
C PHE A 294 -29.95 1.80 18.46
N ILE A 295 -29.23 2.43 17.54
CA ILE A 295 -29.30 3.86 17.28
C ILE A 295 -30.10 4.05 15.99
N THR A 296 -31.25 4.70 16.11
CA THR A 296 -32.24 4.95 15.05
C THR A 296 -32.55 6.46 14.98
N ALA A 297 -33.26 6.89 13.93
CA ALA A 297 -33.69 8.29 13.80
C ALA A 297 -34.89 8.62 14.71
N ASP A 298 -35.69 7.61 15.05
CA ASP A 298 -36.87 7.69 15.94
C ASP A 298 -36.54 7.17 17.35
#